data_AF-A0A950TT18-F1
#
_entry.id   AF-A0A950TT18-F1
#
_cell.length_a   1.000
_cell.length_b   1.000
_cell.length_c   1.000
_cell.angle_alpha   90.00
_cell.angle_beta   90.00
_cell.angle_gamma   90.00
#
_symmetry.space_group_name_H-M   'P 1'
#
loop_
_entity.id
_entity.type
_entity.pdbx_description
1 polymer ?
#
loop_
_entity_poly.entity_id
_entity_poly.type
_entity_poly.pdbx_seq_one_letter_code
_entity_poly.pdbx_strand_id
1 'polypeptide(L)'
;HCIMGNDYYITNEHRVSEDGTTTPSGEIFGYAEITWQYYDRYRIPVMHTETNLRDGNGGKDAVAWLWKEWANVLRVRNDGVPVVGFTWYSLTDQMDWGSALRENAGKVDPVGLYDLDRKIRPVGEAYKKLIQDWADVLPTQSQCLQVPVVMPQEYDEYWAKKLREEADEHRGIDASAANDTQSQGRQP
;
A
#
# COMPACT_ATOMS: atom_id res chain seq x y z
N HIS A 1 -19.69 -3.18 -2.88
CA HIS A 1 -18.48 -3.82 -2.33
C HIS A 1 -17.86 -2.90 -1.29
N CYS A 2 -17.30 -3.45 -0.21
CA CYS A 2 -16.62 -2.67 0.85
C CYS A 2 -15.11 -2.93 0.78
N ILE A 3 -14.32 -1.94 1.16
CA ILE A 3 -12.87 -2.04 1.34
C ILE A 3 -12.58 -1.57 2.77
N MET A 4 -11.72 -2.29 3.48
CA MET A 4 -11.23 -1.89 4.79
C MET A 4 -9.99 -1.01 4.60
N GLY A 5 -10.10 0.27 4.95
CA GLY A 5 -8.96 1.18 5.03
C GLY A 5 -8.14 0.90 6.29
N ASN A 6 -6.82 0.81 6.14
CA ASN A 6 -5.88 0.73 7.25
C ASN A 6 -4.96 1.96 7.22
N ASP A 7 -5.09 2.78 8.25
CA ASP A 7 -4.20 3.89 8.53
C ASP A 7 -3.15 3.40 9.52
N TYR A 8 -1.89 3.45 9.12
CA TYR A 8 -0.80 2.89 9.90
C TYR A 8 0.45 3.76 9.86
N TYR A 9 0.94 4.08 11.03
CA TYR A 9 2.04 4.97 11.32
C TYR A 9 3.00 4.34 12.30
N ILE A 10 4.23 4.83 12.33
CA ILE A 10 5.25 4.46 13.31
C ILE A 10 4.81 4.62 14.78
N THR A 11 3.75 5.42 15.02
CA THR A 11 3.19 5.68 16.35
C THR A 11 1.97 4.84 16.68
N ASN A 12 1.49 3.94 15.81
CA ASN A 12 0.30 3.13 16.09
C ASN A 12 0.58 2.08 17.18
N GLU A 13 1.76 1.48 17.21
CA GLU A 13 2.11 0.53 18.26
C GLU A 13 2.65 1.27 19.49
N HIS A 14 2.22 0.80 20.66
CA HIS A 14 2.54 1.43 21.94
C HIS A 14 3.11 0.41 22.91
N ARG A 15 4.17 0.81 23.61
CA ARG A 15 4.61 0.14 24.83
C ARG A 15 3.78 0.64 26.00
N VAL A 16 3.26 -0.28 26.80
CA VAL A 16 2.56 0.02 28.06
C VAL A 16 3.52 -0.23 29.22
N SER A 17 3.76 0.81 30.02
CA SER A 17 4.57 0.74 31.24
C SER A 17 3.77 0.18 32.42
N GLU A 18 4.45 -0.24 33.49
CA GLU A 18 3.81 -0.78 34.71
C GLU A 18 2.82 0.22 35.35
N ASP A 19 3.11 1.52 35.24
CA ASP A 19 2.25 2.60 35.73
C ASP A 19 1.06 2.93 34.80
N GLY A 20 0.87 2.16 33.73
CA GLY A 20 -0.20 2.34 32.74
C GLY A 20 0.08 3.42 31.70
N THR A 21 1.23 4.09 31.72
CA THR A 21 1.60 5.06 30.69
C THR A 21 1.92 4.37 29.35
N THR A 22 1.58 5.03 28.24
CA THR A 22 1.83 4.52 26.90
C THR A 22 2.80 5.40 26.14
N THR A 23 3.79 4.79 25.49
CA THR A 23 4.73 5.50 24.60
C THR A 23 4.76 4.82 23.23
N PRO A 24 4.89 5.57 22.12
CA PRO A 24 5.13 4.97 20.80
C PRO A 24 6.30 3.99 20.86
N SER A 25 6.11 2.77 20.35
CA SER A 25 7.15 1.73 20.33
C SER A 25 7.87 1.62 18.99
N GLY A 26 7.47 2.40 17.98
CA GLY A 26 7.87 2.15 16.61
C GLY A 26 7.08 0.96 16.04
N GLU A 27 7.74 0.15 15.22
CA GLU A 27 7.14 -1.05 14.65
C GLU A 27 7.68 -2.29 15.34
N ILE A 28 6.82 -3.03 16.06
CA ILE A 28 7.18 -4.27 16.75
C ILE A 28 6.60 -5.46 15.98
N PHE A 29 5.29 -5.44 15.73
CA PHE A 29 4.62 -6.43 14.87
C PHE A 29 4.47 -5.95 13.43
N GLY A 30 4.21 -4.65 13.26
CA GLY A 30 4.08 -4.02 11.96
C GLY A 30 2.72 -4.12 11.30
N TYR A 31 2.60 -3.35 10.22
CA TYR A 31 1.42 -3.29 9.38
C TYR A 31 0.96 -4.69 8.96
N ALA A 32 1.90 -5.57 8.59
CA ALA A 32 1.58 -6.85 8.02
C ALA A 32 0.79 -7.77 8.95
N GLU A 33 1.22 -7.89 10.20
CA GLU A 33 0.55 -8.71 11.22
C GLU A 33 -0.83 -8.15 11.55
N ILE A 34 -0.93 -6.84 11.75
CA ILE A 34 -2.19 -6.18 12.07
C ILE A 34 -3.19 -6.36 10.93
N THR A 35 -2.79 -6.10 9.68
CA THR A 35 -3.66 -6.28 8.52
C THR A 35 -4.11 -7.73 8.36
N TRP A 36 -3.23 -8.71 8.64
CA TRP A 36 -3.63 -10.12 8.60
C TRP A 36 -4.72 -10.42 9.64
N GLN A 37 -4.60 -9.94 10.87
CA GLN A 37 -5.61 -10.13 11.92
C GLN A 37 -6.96 -9.49 11.54
N TYR A 38 -6.93 -8.29 10.97
CA TYR A 38 -8.14 -7.64 10.47
C TYR A 38 -8.77 -8.44 9.32
N TYR A 39 -7.97 -8.90 8.37
CA TYR A 39 -8.47 -9.71 7.27
C TYR A 39 -9.03 -11.06 7.74
N ASP A 40 -8.35 -11.77 8.64
CA ASP A 40 -8.82 -13.05 9.17
C ASP A 40 -10.21 -12.92 9.80
N ARG A 41 -10.42 -11.84 10.56
CA ARG A 41 -11.69 -11.54 11.23
C ARG A 41 -12.81 -11.13 10.28
N TYR A 42 -12.53 -10.23 9.34
CA TYR A 42 -13.59 -9.57 8.56
C TYR A 42 -13.74 -10.11 7.14
N ARG A 43 -12.67 -10.68 6.57
CA ARG A 43 -12.61 -11.24 5.21
C ARG A 43 -12.99 -10.22 4.12
N ILE A 44 -12.71 -8.94 4.36
CA ILE A 44 -12.95 -7.82 3.43
C ILE A 44 -11.61 -7.41 2.80
N PRO A 45 -11.55 -7.09 1.49
CA PRO A 45 -10.35 -6.51 0.87
C PRO A 45 -9.83 -5.29 1.61
N VAL A 46 -8.51 -5.15 1.67
CA VAL A 46 -7.82 -4.13 2.46
C VAL A 46 -7.13 -3.13 1.55
N MET A 47 -7.09 -1.87 1.97
CA MET A 47 -6.24 -0.85 1.38
C MET A 47 -5.41 -0.21 2.48
N HIS A 48 -4.11 -0.06 2.26
CA HIS A 48 -3.29 0.77 3.14
C HIS A 48 -3.56 2.24 2.78
N THR A 49 -4.49 2.85 3.50
CA THR A 49 -5.12 4.12 3.12
C THR A 49 -4.32 5.33 3.56
N GLU A 50 -3.51 5.21 4.62
CA GLU A 50 -2.79 6.34 5.15
C GLU A 50 -1.49 5.92 5.83
N THR A 51 -0.38 6.51 5.41
CA THR A 51 0.89 6.51 6.14
C THR A 51 1.76 7.70 5.75
N ASN A 52 2.65 8.11 6.66
CA ASN A 52 3.79 9.00 6.39
C ASN A 52 4.83 8.90 7.50
N LEU A 53 5.93 9.60 7.26
CA LEU A 53 6.87 9.97 8.29
C LEU A 53 7.39 11.37 8.00
N ARG A 54 7.73 12.11 9.07
CA ARG A 54 8.39 13.41 8.93
C ARG A 54 9.70 13.26 8.16
N ASP A 55 10.01 14.28 7.38
CA ASP A 55 11.25 14.46 6.63
C ASP A 55 12.44 14.67 7.61
N GLY A 56 12.88 13.56 8.20
CA GLY A 56 14.05 13.46 9.07
C GLY A 56 15.30 13.05 8.29
N ASN A 57 16.47 13.45 8.81
CA ASN A 57 17.79 13.11 8.25
C ASN A 57 17.95 13.47 6.75
N GLY A 58 17.35 14.59 6.32
CA GLY A 58 17.37 15.03 4.93
C GLY A 58 16.56 14.12 4.00
N GLY A 59 15.40 13.66 4.45
CA GLY A 59 14.44 12.83 3.70
C GLY A 59 14.67 11.35 3.80
N LYS A 60 15.80 10.92 4.37
CA LYS A 60 16.17 9.50 4.45
C LYS A 60 15.18 8.69 5.29
N ASP A 61 14.68 9.27 6.37
CA ASP A 61 13.76 8.57 7.26
C ASP A 61 12.42 8.31 6.55
N ALA A 62 11.86 9.33 5.89
CA ALA A 62 10.62 9.20 5.13
C ALA A 62 10.75 8.22 3.95
N VAL A 63 11.88 8.25 3.24
CA VAL A 63 12.15 7.28 2.16
C VAL A 63 12.29 5.85 2.70
N ALA A 64 13.00 5.66 3.82
CA ALA A 64 13.14 4.35 4.44
C ALA A 64 11.78 3.80 4.90
N TRP A 65 10.94 4.67 5.49
CA TRP A 65 9.58 4.32 5.88
C TRP A 65 8.71 3.93 4.69
N LEU A 66 8.74 4.68 3.59
CA LEU A 66 8.01 4.35 2.36
C LEU A 66 8.34 2.95 1.86
N TRP A 67 9.63 2.62 1.75
CA TRP A 67 10.05 1.29 1.27
C TRP A 67 9.70 0.18 2.24
N LYS A 68 9.74 0.46 3.54
CA LYS A 68 9.33 -0.49 4.59
C LYS A 68 7.84 -0.81 4.49
N GLU A 69 6.98 0.19 4.40
CA GLU A 69 5.53 0.00 4.29
C GLU A 69 5.14 -0.64 2.95
N TRP A 70 5.83 -0.30 1.86
CA TRP A 70 5.65 -0.99 0.60
C TRP A 70 6.02 -2.49 0.69
N ALA A 71 7.14 -2.82 1.35
CA ALA A 71 7.51 -4.22 1.59
C ALA A 71 6.47 -4.95 2.45
N ASN A 72 5.89 -4.29 3.46
CA ASN A 72 4.79 -4.81 4.26
C ASN A 72 3.54 -5.08 3.38
N VAL A 73 3.16 -4.15 2.50
CA VAL A 73 2.05 -4.34 1.55
C VAL A 73 2.27 -5.55 0.64
N LEU A 74 3.46 -5.69 0.07
CA LEU A 74 3.81 -6.84 -0.77
C LEU A 74 3.76 -8.14 0.03
N ARG A 75 4.25 -8.14 1.27
CA ARG A 75 4.21 -9.32 2.14
C ARG A 75 2.78 -9.75 2.43
N VAL A 76 1.92 -8.83 2.86
CA VAL A 76 0.51 -9.08 3.15
C VAL A 76 -0.22 -9.64 1.93
N ARG A 77 0.05 -9.07 0.75
CA ARG A 77 -0.51 -9.55 -0.52
C ARG A 77 -0.05 -10.99 -0.82
N ASN A 78 1.24 -11.27 -0.65
CA ASN A 78 1.80 -12.60 -0.90
C ASN A 78 1.29 -13.65 0.10
N ASP A 79 0.89 -13.23 1.30
CA ASP A 79 0.26 -14.10 2.32
C ASP A 79 -1.25 -14.32 2.06
N GLY A 80 -1.79 -13.81 0.94
CA GLY A 80 -3.14 -14.12 0.45
C GLY A 80 -4.21 -13.10 0.83
N VAL A 81 -3.85 -11.98 1.47
CA VAL A 81 -4.80 -10.90 1.75
C VAL A 81 -5.02 -10.07 0.47
N PRO A 82 -6.28 -9.82 0.05
CA PRO A 82 -6.56 -9.01 -1.13
C PRO A 82 -6.33 -7.52 -0.83
N VAL A 83 -5.08 -7.07 -1.01
CA VAL A 83 -4.69 -5.67 -0.90
C VAL A 83 -4.92 -4.96 -2.23
N VAL A 84 -5.73 -3.89 -2.21
CA VAL A 84 -6.19 -3.19 -3.42
C VAL A 84 -5.56 -1.82 -3.62
N GLY A 85 -4.78 -1.32 -2.65
CA GLY A 85 -4.12 -0.03 -2.78
C GLY A 85 -3.17 0.31 -1.64
N PHE A 86 -2.35 1.33 -1.89
CA PHE A 86 -1.40 1.93 -0.97
C PHE A 86 -1.43 3.45 -1.17
N THR A 87 -1.33 4.22 -0.10
CA THR A 87 -1.37 5.68 -0.17
C THR A 87 -0.40 6.30 0.83
N TRP A 88 0.55 7.07 0.30
CA TRP A 88 1.30 8.04 1.09
C TRP A 88 0.44 9.27 1.33
N TYR A 89 0.20 9.61 2.60
CA TYR A 89 -0.53 10.80 2.98
C TYR A 89 0.42 11.78 3.65
N SER A 90 0.69 12.97 3.15
CA SER A 90 -0.14 13.75 2.25
C SER A 90 0.62 14.15 1.00
N LEU A 91 -0.10 14.75 0.05
CA LEU A 91 0.53 15.31 -1.14
C LEU A 91 1.48 16.45 -0.79
N THR A 92 1.05 17.39 0.06
CA THR A 92 1.86 18.51 0.55
C THR A 92 2.08 18.41 2.05
N ASP A 93 3.04 19.16 2.59
CA ASP A 93 3.18 19.34 4.03
C ASP A 93 1.90 19.81 4.71
N GLN A 94 1.84 19.57 6.02
CA GLN A 94 0.69 19.89 6.85
C GLN A 94 1.04 21.00 7.84
N MET A 95 0.02 21.56 8.48
CA MET A 95 0.16 22.65 9.45
C MET A 95 -0.33 22.19 10.81
N ASP A 96 0.42 22.53 11.86
CA ASP A 96 0.06 22.36 13.28
C ASP A 96 -0.36 20.94 13.69
N TRP A 97 0.02 19.94 12.91
CA TRP A 97 -0.31 18.55 13.16
C TRP A 97 0.43 18.00 14.38
N GLY A 98 1.63 18.53 14.68
CA GLY A 98 2.33 18.23 15.93
C GLY A 98 1.55 18.60 17.19
N SER A 99 0.60 19.53 17.12
CA SER A 99 -0.29 19.90 18.24
C SER A 99 -1.63 19.18 18.19
N ALA A 100 -1.86 18.28 17.23
CA ALA A 100 -3.17 17.75 16.91
C ALA A 100 -4.18 18.83 16.47
N LEU A 101 -3.71 19.89 15.79
CA LEU A 101 -4.51 21.08 15.42
C LEU A 101 -5.14 21.81 16.63
N ARG A 102 -4.66 21.54 17.86
CA ARG A 102 -5.17 22.19 19.08
C ARG A 102 -4.64 23.62 19.24
N GLU A 103 -3.58 23.94 18.54
CA GLU A 103 -2.92 25.25 18.56
C GLU A 103 -2.78 25.78 17.14
N ASN A 104 -3.13 27.05 16.92
CA ASN A 104 -2.88 27.76 15.66
C ASN A 104 -1.50 28.43 15.72
N ALA A 105 -0.45 27.63 15.64
CA ALA A 105 0.94 28.08 15.77
C ALA A 105 1.59 28.38 14.40
N GLY A 106 0.94 28.02 13.29
CA GLY A 106 1.48 28.21 11.95
C GLY A 106 2.74 27.38 11.69
N LYS A 107 2.88 26.24 12.40
CA LYS A 107 4.04 25.37 12.30
C LYS A 107 3.86 24.37 11.17
N VAL A 108 4.85 24.27 10.28
CA VAL A 108 4.85 23.26 9.21
C VAL A 108 5.30 21.91 9.74
N ASP A 109 4.56 20.87 9.38
CA ASP A 109 4.91 19.47 9.57
C ASP A 109 5.36 18.88 8.23
N PRO A 110 6.67 18.58 8.08
CA PRO A 110 7.23 18.20 6.79
C PRO A 110 6.98 16.72 6.50
N VAL A 111 5.73 16.35 6.21
CA VAL A 111 5.29 14.95 5.98
C VAL A 111 4.83 14.69 4.55
N GLY A 112 4.77 15.73 3.71
CA GLY A 112 4.25 15.64 2.35
C GLY A 112 5.17 14.92 1.37
N LEU A 113 4.64 14.57 0.20
CA LEU A 113 5.47 14.27 -0.98
C LEU A 113 6.13 15.53 -1.55
N TYR A 114 5.49 16.68 -1.33
CA TYR A 114 5.93 18.01 -1.67
C TYR A 114 5.90 18.91 -0.43
N ASP A 115 6.76 19.93 -0.40
CA ASP A 115 6.62 21.01 0.56
C ASP A 115 5.47 21.98 0.18
N LEU A 116 5.23 22.99 1.02
CA LEU A 116 4.19 24.01 0.75
C LEU A 116 4.48 24.88 -0.49
N ASP A 117 5.74 24.97 -0.91
CA ASP A 117 6.16 25.66 -2.15
C ASP A 117 6.04 24.75 -3.38
N ARG A 118 5.49 23.53 -3.23
CA ARG A 118 5.39 22.50 -4.28
C ARG A 118 6.75 22.03 -4.81
N LYS A 119 7.79 22.09 -3.97
CA LYS A 119 9.07 21.44 -4.26
C LYS A 119 8.99 19.99 -3.80
N ILE A 120 9.33 19.08 -4.69
CA ILE A 120 9.28 17.64 -4.42
C ILE A 120 10.31 17.28 -3.33
N ARG A 121 9.88 16.49 -2.36
CA ARG A 121 10.74 15.95 -1.31
C ARG A 121 11.39 14.64 -1.76
N PRO A 122 12.47 14.17 -1.11
CA PRO A 122 13.09 12.89 -1.44
C PRO A 122 12.11 11.71 -1.44
N VAL A 123 11.13 11.69 -0.53
CA VAL A 123 10.08 10.68 -0.50
C VAL A 123 9.11 10.80 -1.69
N GLY A 124 8.86 12.01 -2.20
CA GLY A 124 8.11 12.25 -3.42
C GLY A 124 8.76 11.62 -4.65
N GLU A 125 10.07 11.80 -4.80
CA GLU A 125 10.84 11.16 -5.88
C GLU A 125 10.84 9.64 -5.75
N ALA A 126 11.02 9.12 -4.51
CA ALA A 126 10.96 7.68 -4.25
C ALA A 126 9.58 7.10 -4.57
N TYR A 127 8.50 7.80 -4.22
CA TYR A 127 7.14 7.34 -4.48
C TYR A 127 6.80 7.37 -5.98
N LYS A 128 7.25 8.41 -6.69
CA LYS A 128 7.16 8.48 -8.15
C LYS A 128 7.89 7.30 -8.81
N LYS A 129 9.10 6.99 -8.35
CA LYS A 129 9.87 5.83 -8.83
C LYS A 129 9.15 4.52 -8.53
N LEU A 130 8.61 4.36 -7.32
CA LEU A 130 7.84 3.17 -6.93
C LEU A 130 6.65 2.96 -7.88
N ILE A 131 5.88 4.01 -8.18
CA ILE A 131 4.76 3.92 -9.13
C ILE A 131 5.27 3.50 -10.52
N GLN A 132 6.35 4.10 -11.01
CA GLN A 132 6.93 3.77 -12.32
C GLN A 132 7.40 2.31 -12.39
N ASP A 133 8.11 1.84 -11.37
CA ASP A 133 8.69 0.48 -11.35
C ASP A 133 7.60 -0.60 -11.27
N TRP A 134 6.43 -0.29 -10.69
CA TRP A 134 5.37 -1.25 -10.42
C TRP A 134 4.13 -1.11 -11.32
N ALA A 135 4.03 -0.02 -12.11
CA ALA A 135 2.90 0.23 -13.00
C ALA A 135 2.64 -0.93 -13.99
N ASP A 136 3.70 -1.55 -14.50
CA ASP A 136 3.60 -2.65 -15.48
C ASP A 136 3.58 -4.04 -14.81
N VAL A 137 4.04 -4.14 -13.56
CA VAL A 137 4.14 -5.41 -12.81
C VAL A 137 2.84 -5.72 -12.07
N LEU A 138 2.17 -4.71 -11.51
CA LEU A 138 0.93 -4.91 -10.76
C LEU A 138 -0.23 -5.42 -11.62
N PRO A 139 -0.41 -5.01 -12.89
CA PRO A 139 -1.42 -5.61 -13.77
C PRO A 139 -1.07 -7.05 -14.15
N THR A 140 0.21 -7.39 -14.26
CA THR A 140 0.68 -8.70 -14.79
C THR A 140 0.79 -9.78 -13.72
N GLN A 141 0.96 -9.45 -12.44
CA GLN A 141 1.02 -10.41 -11.32
C GLN A 141 -0.28 -10.54 -10.52
N SER A 142 -1.41 -10.10 -11.07
CA SER A 142 -2.64 -9.98 -10.32
C SER A 142 -3.75 -10.86 -10.88
N GLN A 143 -3.83 -12.09 -10.38
CA GLN A 143 -5.06 -12.88 -10.50
C GLN A 143 -6.26 -12.19 -9.82
N CYS A 144 -6.02 -11.16 -8.99
CA CYS A 144 -7.03 -10.38 -8.29
C CYS A 144 -7.28 -8.96 -8.84
N LEU A 145 -6.62 -8.52 -9.93
CA LEU A 145 -6.96 -7.27 -10.65
C LEU A 145 -7.52 -7.48 -12.06
N GLN A 146 -7.67 -8.72 -12.53
CA GLN A 146 -8.45 -9.01 -13.74
C GLN A 146 -9.90 -9.39 -13.42
N VAL A 147 -10.56 -8.62 -12.54
CA VAL A 147 -12.03 -8.59 -12.59
C VAL A 147 -12.37 -7.34 -13.36
N PRO A 148 -12.83 -7.44 -14.63
CA PRO A 148 -13.48 -6.29 -15.24
C PRO A 148 -14.68 -5.97 -14.36
N VAL A 149 -14.61 -4.87 -13.62
CA VAL A 149 -15.72 -4.35 -12.82
C VAL A 149 -16.72 -3.80 -13.82
N VAL A 150 -17.58 -4.67 -14.32
CA VAL A 150 -18.69 -4.32 -15.20
C VAL A 150 -19.94 -4.19 -14.34
N MET A 151 -20.64 -3.06 -14.45
CA MET A 151 -21.91 -2.90 -13.75
C MET A 151 -22.92 -3.93 -14.30
N PRO A 152 -23.85 -4.48 -13.49
CA PRO A 152 -24.77 -5.53 -13.97
C PRO A 152 -25.57 -5.16 -15.23
N GLN A 153 -25.83 -3.86 -15.46
CA GLN A 153 -26.53 -3.40 -16.66
C GLN A 153 -25.66 -3.44 -17.92
N GLU A 154 -24.34 -3.41 -17.78
CA GLU A 154 -23.37 -3.36 -18.87
C GLU A 154 -22.79 -4.75 -19.18
N TYR A 155 -23.28 -5.80 -18.49
CA TYR A 155 -22.75 -7.16 -18.60
C TYR A 155 -22.74 -7.68 -20.04
N ASP A 156 -23.79 -7.35 -20.80
CA ASP A 156 -23.97 -7.79 -22.19
C ASP A 156 -23.37 -6.85 -23.23
N GLU A 157 -22.81 -5.72 -22.82
CA GLU A 157 -22.20 -4.75 -23.72
C GLU A 157 -20.98 -5.35 -24.41
N TYR A 158 -20.77 -4.94 -25.67
CA TYR A 158 -19.72 -5.47 -26.53
C TYR A 158 -18.32 -5.27 -25.92
N TRP A 159 -18.05 -4.10 -25.35
CA TRP A 159 -16.77 -3.79 -24.73
C TRP A 159 -16.52 -4.65 -23.48
N ALA A 160 -17.56 -4.92 -22.69
CA ALA A 160 -17.50 -5.77 -21.50
C ALA A 160 -17.26 -7.25 -21.86
N LYS A 161 -17.85 -7.72 -22.96
CA LYS A 161 -17.58 -9.05 -23.53
C LYS A 161 -16.12 -9.18 -23.99
N LYS A 162 -15.64 -8.19 -24.76
CA LYS A 162 -14.26 -8.16 -25.26
C LYS A 162 -13.22 -8.16 -24.14
N LEU A 163 -13.43 -7.37 -23.08
CA LEU A 163 -12.58 -7.35 -21.90
C LEU A 163 -12.50 -8.69 -21.17
N ARG A 164 -13.59 -9.47 -21.16
CA ARG A 164 -13.60 -10.82 -20.56
C ARG A 164 -12.89 -11.84 -21.45
N GLU A 165 -13.13 -11.78 -22.76
CA GLU A 165 -12.45 -12.65 -23.74
C GLU A 165 -10.93 -12.43 -23.73
N GLU A 166 -10.49 -11.17 -23.72
CA GLU A 166 -9.06 -10.81 -23.62
C GLU A 166 -8.43 -11.30 -22.28
N ALA A 167 -9.18 -11.23 -21.18
CA ALA A 167 -8.73 -11.75 -19.88
C ALA A 167 -8.62 -13.29 -19.87
N ASP A 168 -9.54 -14.00 -20.52
CA ASP A 168 -9.52 -15.47 -20.61
C ASP A 168 -8.40 -15.97 -21.54
N GLU A 169 -8.07 -15.25 -22.62
CA GLU A 169 -6.93 -15.58 -23.49
C GLU A 169 -5.59 -15.47 -22.75
N HIS A 170 -5.41 -14.42 -21.94
CA HIS A 170 -4.19 -14.23 -21.14
C HIS A 170 -4.04 -15.33 -20.06
N ARG A 171 -5.14 -15.82 -19.48
CA ARG A 171 -5.11 -16.97 -18.54
C ARG A 171 -4.58 -18.26 -19.17
N GLY A 172 -4.85 -18.49 -20.46
CA GLY A 172 -4.37 -19.68 -21.18
C GLY A 172 -2.86 -19.68 -21.40
N ILE A 173 -2.25 -18.49 -21.53
CA ILE A 173 -0.82 -18.30 -21.76
C ILE A 173 -0.02 -18.51 -20.46
N ASP A 174 -0.46 -17.93 -19.35
CA ASP A 174 0.20 -18.07 -18.04
C ASP A 174 0.20 -19.51 -17.51
N ALA A 175 -0.86 -20.28 -17.77
CA ALA A 175 -0.94 -21.70 -17.39
C ALA A 175 0.10 -22.57 -18.13
N SER A 176 0.52 -22.16 -19.33
CA SER A 176 1.58 -22.84 -20.09
C SER A 176 2.99 -22.46 -19.62
N ALA A 177 3.21 -21.18 -19.28
CA ALA A 177 4.50 -20.69 -18.77
C ALA A 177 4.84 -21.20 -17.37
N ALA A 178 3.83 -21.40 -16.51
CA ALA A 178 4.00 -21.97 -15.17
C ALA A 178 4.49 -23.43 -15.19
N ASN A 179 4.13 -24.21 -16.23
CA ASN A 179 4.56 -25.60 -16.38
C ASN A 179 6.01 -25.73 -16.85
N ASP A 180 6.51 -24.80 -17.67
CA ASP A 180 7.89 -24.84 -18.17
C ASP A 180 8.92 -24.56 -17.06
N THR A 181 8.57 -23.71 -16.10
CA THR A 181 9.47 -23.29 -15.01
C THR A 181 9.73 -24.41 -13.98
N GLN A 182 8.80 -25.36 -13.83
CA GLN A 182 9.01 -26.52 -12.93
C GLN A 182 9.93 -27.60 -13.52
N SER A 183 10.17 -27.60 -14.84
CA SER A 183 10.96 -28.65 -15.50
C SER A 183 12.49 -28.44 -15.43
N GLN A 184 12.95 -27.22 -15.19
CA GLN A 184 14.38 -26.87 -15.26
C GLN A 184 15.12 -26.84 -13.91
N GLY A 185 14.43 -27.11 -12.80
CA GLY A 185 14.97 -26.97 -11.43
C GLY A 185 15.09 -28.28 -10.66
N ARG A 186 15.61 -29.36 -11.26
CA ARG A 186 15.96 -30.58 -10.51
C ARG A 186 16.89 -31.50 -11.30
N GLN A 187 18.20 -31.36 -11.08
CA GLN A 187 19.16 -32.47 -11.17
C GLN A 187 20.27 -32.27 -10.12
N PRO A 188 20.81 -33.37 -9.56
CA PRO A 188 21.37 -33.43 -8.20
C PRO A 188 22.70 -32.72 -7.99
#